data_AF-A0A926CT77-F1
#
_entry.id   AF-A0A926CT77-F1
#
_cell.length_a   1.000
_cell.length_b   1.000
_cell.length_c   1.000
_cell.angle_alpha   90.00
_cell.angle_beta   90.00
_cell.angle_gamma   90.00
#
_symmetry.space_group_name_H-M   'P 1'
#
loop_
_entity.id
_entity.type
_entity.pdbx_description
1 polymer ?
#
loop_
_entity_poly.entity_id
_entity_poly.type
_entity_poly.pdbx_seq_one_letter_code
_entity_poly.pdbx_strand_id
1 'polypeptide(L)' 'MTDEILGNREIEAYIRSWRLLPASGGKFEVTLNAEVIFSKKALGRHAEPGEIKAEIIKRLDALRPTFD' A
#
# COMPACT_ATOMS: atom_id res chain seq x y z
N MET A 1 -4.77 -8.96 0.07
CA MET A 1 -4.21 -7.60 -0.04
C MET A 1 -4.74 -6.88 -1.29
N THR A 2 -4.51 -7.37 -2.51
CA THR A 2 -4.95 -6.66 -3.74
C THR A 2 -6.44 -6.31 -3.71
N ASP A 3 -7.31 -7.31 -3.53
CA ASP A 3 -8.77 -7.09 -3.53
C ASP A 3 -9.23 -6.21 -2.36
N GLU A 4 -8.53 -6.28 -1.22
CA GLU A 4 -8.79 -5.42 -0.07
C GLU A 4 -8.52 -3.95 -0.38
N ILE A 5 -7.51 -3.66 -1.21
CA ILE A 5 -7.09 -2.30 -1.55
C ILE A 5 -7.90 -1.79 -2.74
N LEU A 6 -7.97 -2.56 -3.83
CA LEU A 6 -8.66 -2.17 -5.06
C LEU A 6 -10.18 -2.23 -4.93
N GLY A 7 -10.71 -3.04 -4.00
CA GLY A 7 -12.14 -3.06 -3.70
C GLY A 7 -12.61 -1.91 -2.80
N ASN A 8 -11.68 -1.12 -2.25
CA ASN A 8 -12.03 0.06 -1.45
C ASN A 8 -12.12 1.30 -2.36
N ARG A 9 -13.34 1.79 -2.60
CA ARG A 9 -13.62 2.97 -3.45
C ARG A 9 -12.85 4.22 -3.03
N GLU A 10 -12.59 4.38 -1.73
CA GLU A 10 -11.85 5.52 -1.20
C GLU A 10 -10.40 5.55 -1.70
N ILE A 11 -9.81 4.37 -1.88
CA ILE A 11 -8.44 4.20 -2.34
C ILE A 11 -8.40 4.07 -3.86
N GLU A 12 -9.28 3.25 -4.43
CA GLU A 12 -9.37 2.97 -5.87
C GLU A 12 -9.42 4.26 -6.71
N ALA A 13 -10.21 5.24 -6.28
CA ALA A 13 -10.38 6.52 -6.97
C ALA A 13 -9.07 7.33 -7.14
N TYR A 14 -8.05 7.04 -6.32
CA TYR A 14 -6.75 7.72 -6.35
C TYR A 14 -5.63 6.88 -6.99
N ILE A 15 -5.93 5.65 -7.43
CA ILE A 15 -4.95 4.76 -8.04
C ILE A 15 -4.90 4.98 -9.56
N ARG A 16 -3.78 5.52 -10.04
CA ARG A 16 -3.49 5.59 -11.48
C ARG A 16 -3.11 4.23 -12.07
N SER A 17 -2.39 3.40 -11.32
CA SER A 17 -1.92 2.10 -11.79
C SER A 17 -1.61 1.17 -10.63
N TRP A 18 -1.92 -0.11 -10.79
CA TRP A 18 -1.56 -1.18 -9.86
C TRP A 18 -0.72 -2.22 -10.59
N ARG A 19 0.44 -2.60 -10.02
CA ARG A 19 1.35 -3.58 -10.63
C ARG A 19 1.74 -4.64 -9.62
N LEU A 20 1.67 -5.91 -10.04
CA LEU A 20 2.28 -7.02 -9.33
C LEU A 20 3.60 -7.34 -10.04
N LEU A 21 4.70 -7.10 -9.34
CA LEU A 21 6.04 -7.39 -9.84
C LEU A 21 6.49 -8.74 -9.27
N PRO A 22 6.67 -9.78 -10.10
CA PRO A 22 7.23 -11.04 -9.64
C PRO A 22 8.62 -10.81 -9.03
N ALA A 23 8.86 -11.38 -7.87
CA ALA A 23 10.14 -11.28 -7.18
C ALA A 23 10.60 -12.65 -6.69
N SER A 24 11.91 -12.81 -6.51
CA SER A 24 12.55 -14.02 -6.02
C SER A 24 13.09 -13.86 -4.60
N GLY A 25 13.59 -14.95 -3.99
CA GLY A 25 14.27 -14.91 -2.70
C GLY A 25 13.39 -14.49 -1.52
N GLY A 26 12.11 -14.85 -1.55
CA GLY A 26 11.14 -14.56 -0.49
C GLY A 26 10.85 -13.07 -0.28
N LYS A 27 11.18 -12.22 -1.26
CA LYS A 27 10.91 -10.78 -1.19
C LYS A 27 9.41 -10.53 -1.26
N PHE A 28 8.92 -9.75 -0.30
CA PHE A 28 7.61 -9.12 -0.34
C PHE A 28 7.79 -7.67 0.09
N GLU A 29 7.48 -6.75 -0.82
CA GLU A 29 7.67 -5.32 -0.65
C GLU A 29 6.50 -4.61 -1.31
N VAL A 30 5.97 -3.59 -0.64
CA VAL A 30 4.91 -2.74 -1.19
C VAL A 30 5.46 -1.34 -1.32
N THR A 31 5.31 -0.76 -2.51
CA THR A 31 5.74 0.61 -2.80
C THR A 31 4.58 1.47 -3.23
N LEU A 32 4.51 2.70 -2.73
CA LEU A 32 3.59 3.75 -3.18
C LEU A 32 4.42 4.86 -3.84
N ASN A 33 4.15 5.16 -5.10
CA ASN A 33 4.91 6.17 -5.86
C ASN A 33 6.45 5.98 -5.78
N ALA A 34 6.91 4.73 -5.93
CA ALA A 34 8.31 4.30 -5.80
C ALA A 34 8.92 4.39 -4.39
N GLU A 35 8.17 4.83 -3.38
CA GLU A 35 8.59 4.77 -1.97
C GLU A 35 8.16 3.46 -1.32
N VAL A 36 9.07 2.80 -0.61
CA VAL A 36 8.75 1.58 0.15
C VAL A 36 7.87 1.94 1.35
N ILE A 37 6.67 1.38 1.40
CA ILE A 37 5.75 1.51 2.54
C ILE A 37 5.69 0.24 3.39
N PHE A 38 6.21 -0.89 2.88
CA PHE A 38 6.36 -2.13 3.64
C PHE A 38 7.47 -3.02 3.06
N SER A 39 8.25 -3.69 3.92
CA SER A 39 9.21 -4.73 3.52
C SER A 39 9.26 -5.88 4.51
N LYS A 40 8.91 -7.08 4.06
CA LYS A 40 8.98 -8.31 4.88
C LYS A 40 10.39 -8.58 5.38
N LYS A 41 11.40 -8.34 4.54
CA LYS A 41 12.81 -8.57 4.91
C LYS A 41 13.28 -7.59 5.97
N ALA A 42 12.85 -6.33 5.90
CA ALA A 42 13.21 -5.32 6.88
C ALA A 42 12.55 -5.57 8.25
N LEU A 43 11.29 -6.03 8.25
CA LEU A 43 10.52 -6.24 9.49
C LEU A 43 10.66 -7.66 10.06
N GLY A 44 11.23 -8.60 9.30
CA GLY A 44 11.34 -10.01 9.72
C GLY A 44 10.02 -10.77 9.80
N ARG A 45 8.90 -10.15 9.38
CA ARG A 45 7.56 -10.73 9.39
C ARG A 45 6.75 -10.33 8.16
N HIS A 46 5.66 -11.06 7.90
CA HIS A 46 4.71 -10.65 6.88
C HIS A 46 3.86 -9.46 7.37
N ALA A 47 3.20 -8.79 6.43
CA ALA A 47 2.24 -7.74 6.77
C ALA A 47 1.07 -8.35 7.55
N GLU A 48 0.65 -7.67 8.60
CA GLU A 48 -0.57 -7.97 9.34
C GLU A 48 -1.81 -7.59 8.51
N PRO A 49 -2.97 -8.20 8.75
CA PRO A 49 -4.21 -7.81 8.10
C PRO A 49 -4.48 -6.30 8.24
N GLY A 50 -4.71 -5.60 7.13
CA GLY A 50 -4.99 -4.17 7.11
C GLY A 50 -3.78 -3.23 7.27
N GLU A 51 -2.58 -3.72 7.59
CA GLU A 51 -1.38 -2.88 7.81
C GLU A 51 -1.06 -2.01 6.59
N ILE A 52 -1.05 -2.62 5.39
CA ILE A 52 -0.78 -1.92 4.14
C ILE A 52 -1.89 -0.91 3.81
N LYS A 53 -3.15 -1.29 4.04
CA LYS A 53 -4.30 -0.41 3.80
C LYS A 53 -4.24 0.83 4.69
N ALA A 54 -3.90 0.66 5.97
CA ALA A 54 -3.77 1.75 6.92
C ALA A 54 -2.68 2.75 6.50
N GLU A 55 -1.51 2.26 6.05
CA GLU A 55 -0.45 3.13 5.55
C GLU A 55 -0.85 3.86 4.25
N ILE A 56 -1.57 3.20 3.34
CA ILE A 56 -2.10 3.87 2.13
C ILE A 56 -3.09 4.99 2.51
N ILE A 57 -4.03 4.74 3.42
CA ILE A 57 -5.01 5.74 3.87
C ILE A 57 -4.30 6.94 4.49
N LYS A 58 -3.33 6.70 5.38
CA LYS A 58 -2.50 7.76 5.97
C LYS A 58 -1.83 8.65 4.92
N ARG A 59 -1.33 8.04 3.83
CA ARG A 59 -0.71 8.77 2.72
C ARG A 59 -1.73 9.53 1.88
N LEU A 60 -2.95 9.01 1.72
CA LEU A 60 -4.06 9.70 1.04
C LEU A 60 -4.59 10.88 1.85
N ASP A 61 -4.74 10.73 3.16
CA ASP A 61 -5.22 11.81 4.04
C ASP A 61 -4.27 13.01 4.03
N ALA A 62 -2.96 12.77 3.90
CA ALA A 62 -1.97 13.84 3.71
C ALA A 62 -2.11 14.60 2.36
N LEU A 63 -2.82 14.02 1.38
CA LEU A 63 -3.09 14.64 0.07
C LEU A 63 -4.46 15.31 0.01
N ARG A 64 -5.36 15.01 0.95
CA ARG A 64 -6.67 15.63 1.01
C ARG A 64 -6.53 17.05 1.55
N PRO A 65 -7.09 18.07 0.87
CA PRO A 65 -7.18 19.38 1.48
C PRO A 65 -7.98 19.25 2.77
N THR A 66 -7.39 19.66 3.89
CA THR A 66 -8.15 19.91 5.11
C THR A 66 -8.96 21.16 4.82
N PHE A 67 -10.25 20.98 4.56
CA PHE A 67 -11.18 22.09 4.59
C PHE A 67 -11.61 22.24 6.04
N ASP A 68 -10.97 23.18 6.74
CA ASP A 68 -11.43 23.69 8.04
C ASP A 68 -12.78 24.41 7.89
#